data_AF-A0AAD1Z9B8-F1
#
_entry.id   AF-A0AAD1Z9B8-F1
#
_cell.length_a   1.000
_cell.length_b   1.000
_cell.length_c   1.000
_cell.angle_alpha   90.00
_cell.angle_beta   90.00
_cell.angle_gamma   90.00
#
_symmetry.space_group_name_H-M   'P 1'
#
loop_
_entity.id
_entity.type
_entity.pdbx_description
1 polymer ?
#
loop_
_entity_poly.entity_id
_entity_poly.type
_entity_poly.pdbx_seq_one_letter_code
_entity_poly.pdbx_strand_id
1 'polypeptide(L)'
;MCHRSTTAACYVTFLAGDGDYVKLVVGLAKGLRKVNTAYPLVVAVLHDVLEKHHRRMLVEEQGCLFAEYKKMIYLDANVQVFSNIDHLFELKDSSFYAVVDFLCEMHGK
;
A
#
# COMPACT_ATOMS: atom_id res chain seq x y z
N MET A 1 21.60 -19.38 7.63
CA MET A 1 20.33 -20.10 7.94
C MET A 1 19.38 -19.93 6.77
N CYS A 2 18.46 -20.87 6.55
CA CYS A 2 17.70 -20.98 5.31
C CYS A 2 16.29 -20.37 5.42
N HIS A 3 15.92 -19.48 4.49
CA HIS A 3 14.54 -19.45 4.00
C HIS A 3 14.47 -19.00 2.53
N ARG A 4 13.89 -19.84 1.68
CA ARG A 4 13.42 -19.44 0.35
C ARG A 4 12.03 -18.84 0.51
N SER A 5 11.83 -17.59 0.12
CA SER A 5 10.54 -17.13 -0.39
C SER A 5 10.74 -15.89 -1.25
N THR A 6 10.56 -16.03 -2.56
CA THR A 6 10.54 -14.90 -3.49
C THR A 6 9.17 -14.23 -3.41
N THR A 7 8.94 -13.37 -2.42
CA THR A 7 7.82 -12.43 -2.43
C THR A 7 8.11 -11.32 -3.44
N ALA A 8 8.06 -11.65 -4.73
CA ALA A 8 8.40 -10.74 -5.81
C ALA A 8 7.34 -9.64 -6.02
N ALA A 9 6.17 -9.75 -5.40
CA ALA A 9 5.15 -8.71 -5.49
C ALA A 9 4.28 -8.61 -4.22
N CYS A 10 3.63 -7.46 -4.05
CA CYS A 10 2.68 -7.20 -2.95
C CYS A 10 1.61 -6.16 -3.35
N TYR A 11 0.50 -6.18 -2.62
CA TYR A 11 -0.36 -5.01 -2.52
C TYR A 11 0.23 -4.06 -1.47
N VAL A 12 0.13 -2.76 -1.68
CA VAL A 12 0.57 -1.73 -0.73
C VAL A 12 -0.54 -0.72 -0.47
N THR A 13 -0.69 -0.30 0.79
CA THR A 13 -1.56 0.81 1.20
C THR A 13 -0.82 1.71 2.19
N PHE A 14 -1.27 2.95 2.35
CA PHE A 14 -0.84 3.82 3.43
C PHE A 14 -1.85 3.80 4.58
N LEU A 15 -1.37 4.04 5.79
CA LEU A 15 -2.19 4.38 6.96
C LEU A 15 -1.67 5.70 7.52
N ALA A 16 -2.45 6.76 7.38
CA ALA A 16 -2.24 8.07 8.01
C ALA A 16 -3.47 8.41 8.86
N GLY A 17 -3.32 9.31 9.82
CA GLY A 17 -4.34 9.65 10.80
C GLY A 17 -4.47 8.65 11.96
N ASP A 18 -5.37 8.97 12.90
CA ASP A 18 -5.62 8.25 14.14
C ASP A 18 -6.98 7.53 14.16
N GLY A 19 -7.29 6.85 15.26
CA GLY A 19 -8.61 6.25 15.51
C GLY A 19 -9.10 5.30 14.41
N ASP A 20 -10.11 5.74 13.66
CA ASP A 20 -10.93 4.87 12.81
C ASP A 20 -10.32 4.53 11.45
N TYR A 21 -9.26 5.21 10.98
CA TYR A 21 -8.59 4.88 9.71
C TYR A 21 -8.03 3.45 9.67
N VAL A 22 -7.69 2.88 10.84
CA VAL A 22 -7.31 1.46 10.97
C VAL A 22 -8.42 0.51 10.49
N LYS A 23 -9.70 0.88 10.68
CA LYS A 23 -10.84 0.08 10.23
C LYS A 23 -10.89 -0.08 8.71
N LEU A 24 -10.42 0.93 7.97
CA LEU A 24 -10.35 0.91 6.50
C LEU A 24 -9.33 -0.13 6.03
N VAL A 25 -8.08 -0.05 6.53
CA VAL A 25 -7.01 -1.04 6.25
C VAL A 25 -7.44 -2.46 6.65
N VAL A 26 -8.14 -2.63 7.78
CA VAL A 26 -8.71 -3.92 8.20
C VAL A 26 -9.80 -4.40 7.22
N GLY A 27 -10.61 -3.50 6.68
CA GLY A 27 -11.60 -3.77 5.63
C GLY A 27 -10.94 -4.27 4.34
N LEU A 28 -9.95 -3.53 3.83
CA LEU A 28 -9.14 -3.90 2.66
C LEU A 28 -8.47 -5.28 2.85
N ALA A 29 -7.81 -5.49 3.99
CA ALA A 29 -7.15 -6.76 4.31
C ALA A 29 -8.13 -7.95 4.39
N LYS A 30 -9.35 -7.73 4.90
CA LYS A 30 -10.43 -8.73 4.89
C LYS A 30 -10.95 -8.98 3.48
N GLY A 31 -11.08 -7.95 2.64
CA GLY A 31 -11.46 -8.05 1.23
C GLY A 31 -10.47 -8.91 0.44
N LEU A 32 -9.18 -8.54 0.48
CA LEU A 32 -8.10 -9.30 -0.16
C LEU A 32 -8.05 -10.77 0.29
N ARG A 33 -8.19 -11.04 1.60
CA ARG A 33 -8.27 -12.42 2.12
C ARG A 33 -9.52 -13.17 1.63
N LYS A 34 -10.68 -12.50 1.58
CA LYS A 34 -11.94 -13.10 1.11
C LYS A 34 -11.88 -13.50 -0.37
N VAL A 35 -11.14 -12.75 -1.18
CA VAL A 35 -10.91 -13.08 -2.60
C VAL A 35 -9.69 -14.00 -2.82
N ASN A 36 -9.12 -14.53 -1.74
CA ASN A 36 -8.00 -15.48 -1.77
C ASN A 36 -6.80 -14.98 -2.59
N THR A 37 -6.34 -13.75 -2.30
CA THR A 37 -5.07 -13.22 -2.84
C THR A 37 -3.91 -14.18 -2.58
N ALA A 38 -3.05 -14.38 -3.59
CA ALA A 38 -1.76 -15.04 -3.40
C ALA A 38 -0.69 -14.11 -2.79
N TYR A 39 -0.92 -12.79 -2.85
CA TYR A 39 0.07 -11.75 -2.50
C TYR A 39 -0.25 -11.05 -1.16
N PRO A 40 0.78 -10.69 -0.38
CA PRO A 40 0.60 -10.00 0.89
C PRO A 40 0.13 -8.55 0.70
N LEU A 41 -0.57 -8.02 1.71
CA LEU A 41 -0.79 -6.58 1.87
C LEU A 41 0.30 -6.00 2.79
N VAL A 42 1.07 -5.04 2.28
CA VAL A 42 2.03 -4.23 3.03
C VAL A 42 1.36 -2.91 3.40
N VAL A 43 1.49 -2.50 4.66
CA VAL A 43 0.91 -1.24 5.16
C VAL A 43 2.04 -0.31 5.55
N ALA A 44 2.21 0.78 4.79
CA ALA A 44 3.14 1.85 5.13
C ALA A 44 2.42 2.84 6.08
N VAL A 45 2.78 2.80 7.35
CA VAL A 45 2.17 3.67 8.38
C VAL A 45 2.91 5.01 8.42
N LEU A 46 2.19 6.10 8.16
CA LEU A 46 2.70 7.46 8.30
C LEU A 46 2.63 7.87 9.78
N HIS A 47 3.72 8.51 10.23
CA HIS A 47 3.87 8.97 11.60
C HIS A 47 3.30 10.40 11.71
N ASP A 48 1.98 10.53 11.90
CA ASP A 48 1.29 11.82 12.20
C ASP A 48 1.59 12.30 13.63
N VAL A 49 2.85 12.22 14.03
CA VAL A 49 3.33 12.26 15.41
C VAL A 49 4.48 13.27 15.48
N LEU A 50 4.13 14.51 15.85
CA LEU A 50 5.09 15.55 16.22
C LEU A 50 4.57 16.34 17.44
N GLU A 51 4.69 15.72 18.62
CA GLU A 51 5.05 16.53 19.79
C GLU A 51 6.48 17.06 19.58
N LYS A 52 6.65 18.37 19.74
CA LYS A 52 7.75 19.12 19.13
C LYS A 52 9.06 18.99 19.92
N HIS A 53 10.04 18.23 19.41
CA HIS A 53 11.34 18.82 18.99
C HIS A 53 12.38 17.87 18.39
N HIS A 54 12.23 16.55 18.49
CA HIS A 54 13.26 15.58 18.07
C HIS A 54 12.84 14.81 16.81
N ARG A 55 13.21 15.38 15.65
CA ARG A 55 13.01 14.84 14.30
C ARG A 55 14.32 14.97 13.50
N ARG A 56 15.44 14.57 14.10
CA ARG A 56 16.80 14.88 13.62
C ARG A 56 17.76 13.68 13.65
N MET A 57 17.37 12.57 14.27
CA MET A 57 18.07 11.29 14.23
C MET A 57 17.46 10.46 13.08
N LEU A 58 18.10 10.44 11.91
CA LEU A 58 17.55 9.72 10.73
C LEU A 58 17.80 8.20 10.82
N VAL A 59 17.13 7.54 11.77
CA VAL A 59 17.64 6.45 12.63
C VAL A 59 18.37 7.10 13.79
N GLU A 60 17.85 7.07 15.01
CA GLU A 60 17.03 6.04 15.67
C GLU A 60 15.60 5.72 15.14
N GLU A 61 14.52 6.40 15.52
CA GLU A 61 13.89 7.58 14.87
C GLU A 61 13.74 7.55 13.32
N GLN A 62 14.16 6.48 12.61
CA GLN A 62 13.62 6.11 11.27
C GLN A 62 13.39 4.59 11.09
N GLY A 63 14.12 3.71 11.79
CA GLY A 63 13.84 2.26 11.88
C GLY A 63 13.44 1.54 10.58
N CYS A 64 14.02 1.91 9.43
CA CYS A 64 13.46 1.54 8.13
C CYS A 64 13.58 0.04 7.83
N LEU A 65 12.42 -0.64 7.80
CA LEU A 65 12.28 -1.96 7.21
C LEU A 65 12.32 -1.84 5.68
N PHE A 66 13.49 -2.12 5.10
CA PHE A 66 13.62 -2.30 3.65
C PHE A 66 13.02 -3.64 3.24
N ALA A 67 11.87 -3.58 2.56
CA ALA A 67 11.25 -4.72 1.89
C ALA A 67 11.31 -4.48 0.38
N GLU A 68 12.08 -5.31 -0.32
CA GLU A 68 12.24 -5.23 -1.78
C GLU A 68 11.19 -6.08 -2.49
N TYR A 69 10.45 -5.48 -3.42
CA TYR A 69 9.46 -6.14 -4.27
C TYR A 69 9.73 -5.78 -5.73
N LYS A 70 9.64 -6.76 -6.63
CA LYS A 70 9.78 -6.53 -8.09
C LYS A 70 8.59 -5.74 -8.66
N LYS A 71 7.39 -5.91 -8.08
CA LYS A 71 6.16 -5.21 -8.49
C LYS A 71 5.27 -4.91 -7.30
N MET A 72 4.61 -3.76 -7.30
CA MET A 72 3.69 -3.36 -6.23
C MET A 72 2.40 -2.82 -6.86
N ILE A 73 1.25 -3.15 -6.28
CA ILE A 73 -0.04 -2.54 -6.63
C ILE A 73 -0.48 -1.71 -5.44
N TYR A 74 -0.60 -0.39 -5.65
CA TYR A 74 -1.16 0.50 -4.64
C TYR A 74 -2.69 0.41 -4.63
N LEU A 75 -3.27 0.31 -3.43
CA LEU A 75 -4.70 0.43 -3.17
C LEU A 75 -4.88 1.41 -2.00
N ASP A 76 -5.82 2.35 -2.11
CA ASP A 76 -6.22 3.18 -0.97
C ASP A 76 -6.89 2.29 0.10
N ALA A 77 -6.72 2.63 1.37
CA ALA A 77 -7.27 1.90 2.51
C ALA A 77 -8.80 1.83 2.47
N ASN A 78 -9.47 2.79 1.84
CA ASN A 78 -10.92 2.82 1.66
C ASN A 78 -11.43 1.91 0.51
N VAL A 79 -10.55 1.32 -0.31
CA VAL A 79 -10.95 0.47 -1.45
C VAL A 79 -11.46 -0.88 -0.95
N GLN A 80 -12.60 -1.31 -1.50
CA GLN A 80 -13.17 -2.62 -1.24
C GLN A 80 -12.96 -3.57 -2.44
N VAL A 81 -12.22 -4.66 -2.19
CA VAL A 81 -11.96 -5.70 -3.20
C VAL A 81 -13.05 -6.78 -3.14
N PHE A 82 -13.82 -6.91 -4.23
CA PHE A 82 -14.95 -7.85 -4.35
C PHE A 82 -14.64 -9.13 -5.14
N SER A 83 -13.56 -9.15 -5.91
CA SER A 83 -13.08 -10.30 -6.70
C SER A 83 -11.55 -10.31 -6.74
N ASN A 84 -10.94 -11.44 -7.08
CA ASN A 84 -9.47 -11.53 -7.12
C ASN A 84 -8.92 -10.69 -8.28
N ILE A 85 -7.92 -9.83 -7.97
CA ILE A 85 -7.29 -8.91 -8.93
C ILE A 85 -5.80 -9.21 -9.15
N ASP A 86 -5.33 -10.41 -8.78
CA ASP A 86 -3.92 -10.81 -8.84
C ASP A 86 -3.37 -10.82 -10.28
N HIS A 87 -4.24 -10.98 -11.28
CA HIS A 87 -3.90 -10.86 -12.71
C HIS A 87 -3.29 -9.49 -13.08
N LEU A 88 -3.52 -8.44 -12.28
CA LEU A 88 -2.88 -7.14 -12.47
C LEU A 88 -1.35 -7.20 -12.28
N PHE A 89 -0.81 -8.18 -11.55
CA PHE A 89 0.64 -8.39 -11.46
C PHE A 89 1.26 -8.96 -12.75
N GLU A 90 0.45 -9.49 -13.67
CA GLU A 90 0.88 -10.01 -14.98
C GLU A 90 1.06 -8.89 -16.03
N LEU A 91 0.53 -7.68 -15.77
CA LEU A 91 0.74 -6.51 -16.63
C LEU A 91 2.23 -6.24 -16.84
N LYS A 92 2.62 -5.80 -18.04
CA LYS A 92 4.05 -5.69 -18.40
C LYS A 92 4.79 -4.73 -17.48
N ASP A 93 5.97 -5.14 -17.04
CA ASP A 93 6.95 -4.25 -16.39
C ASP A 93 7.27 -3.04 -17.31
N SER A 94 7.88 -1.98 -16.77
CA SER A 94 8.23 -0.71 -17.45
C SER A 94 7.09 0.24 -17.85
N SER A 95 5.86 0.01 -17.41
CA SER A 95 4.74 0.96 -17.57
C SER A 95 4.00 1.18 -16.25
N PHE A 96 3.51 2.41 -16.03
CA PHE A 96 2.65 2.76 -14.90
C PHE A 96 1.17 2.61 -15.31
N TYR A 97 0.45 1.72 -14.63
CA TYR A 97 -0.97 1.50 -14.88
C TYR A 97 -1.78 2.09 -13.73
N ALA A 98 -2.76 2.92 -14.05
CA ALA A 98 -3.70 3.48 -13.10
C ALA A 98 -5.08 3.62 -13.74
N VAL A 99 -6.13 3.55 -12.92
CA VAL A 99 -7.48 3.94 -13.32
C VAL A 99 -7.61 5.44 -13.05
N VAL A 100 -8.17 6.19 -14.01
CA VAL A 100 -8.47 7.61 -13.81
C VAL A 100 -9.72 7.71 -12.93
N ASP A 101 -9.55 8.23 -11.71
CA ASP A 101 -10.58 8.34 -10.68
C ASP A 101 -11.74 9.24 -11.12
N PHE A 102 -11.40 10.44 -11.60
CA PHE A 102 -12.31 11.31 -12.37
C PHE A 102 -11.49 12.30 -13.21
N LEU A 103 -11.79 12.41 -14.51
CA LEU A 103 -11.13 13.37 -15.39
C LEU A 103 -11.89 14.70 -15.34
N CYS A 104 -11.61 15.52 -14.33
CA CYS A 104 -12.05 16.91 -14.33
C CYS A 104 -11.34 17.65 -15.47
N GLU A 105 -12.06 17.92 -16.56
CA GLU A 105 -11.60 18.84 -17.59
C GLU A 105 -11.40 20.22 -16.95
N MET A 106 -10.14 20.61 -16.76
CA MET A 106 -9.76 21.95 -16.31
C MET A 106 -10.01 22.96 -17.43
N HIS A 107 -11.28 23.31 -17.64
CA HIS A 107 -11.70 24.40 -18.50
C HIS A 107 -11.25 25.73 -17.90
N GLY A 108 -10.03 26.14 -18.27
CA GLY A 108 -9.52 27.47 -17.99
C GLY A 108 -10.41 28.52 -18.63
N LYS A 109 -10.81 29.51 -17.83
CA LYS A 109 -11.32 30.80 -18.28
C LYS A 109 -10.22 31.86 -18.08
#